data_AF-A0A4U1ZPL6-F1
#
_entry.id   AF-A0A4U1ZPL6-F1
#
_cell.length_a   1.000
_cell.length_b   1.000
_cell.length_c   1.000
_cell.angle_alpha   90.00
_cell.angle_beta   90.00
_cell.angle_gamma   90.00
#
_symmetry.space_group_name_H-M   'P 1'
#
loop_
_entity.id
_entity.type
_entity.pdbx_description
1 polymer ?
#
loop_
_entity_poly.entity_id
_entity_poly.type
_entity_poly.pdbx_seq_one_letter_code
_entity_poly.pdbx_strand_id
1 'polypeptide(L)'
;MLNKKPNKGHKNVDTSEEKKAAATARLEKRVYLLEQIVDSREVSFVSMENLPKKLTEFVTDDWLANDVDRESVAVSRATYYQTWNKEKFERKLNNLFERIKNPKKLGAEVDQLQDKVDELELVKKNLMEANLRLEQLLACEVSLLKKKLKASEAANRRLQEQLNKKADVIPFNKPS
;
A
#
# COMPACT_ATOMS: atom_id res chain seq x y z
N MET A 1 -13.40 7.20 -74.19
CA MET A 1 -14.37 6.69 -73.19
C MET A 1 -13.60 6.17 -71.99
N LEU A 2 -13.66 6.87 -70.84
CA LEU A 2 -12.96 6.48 -69.62
C LEU A 2 -13.81 5.47 -68.84
N ASN A 3 -13.39 4.20 -68.87
CA ASN A 3 -13.95 3.13 -68.05
C ASN A 3 -13.66 3.39 -66.57
N LYS A 4 -14.59 4.06 -65.86
CA LYS A 4 -14.59 4.11 -64.40
C LYS A 4 -15.02 2.74 -63.87
N LYS A 5 -14.08 1.99 -63.29
CA LYS A 5 -14.38 0.79 -62.49
C LYS A 5 -15.27 1.19 -61.30
N PRO A 6 -16.40 0.50 -61.04
CA PRO A 6 -17.20 0.74 -59.85
C PRO A 6 -16.42 0.29 -58.61
N ASN A 7 -16.28 1.18 -57.64
CA ASN A 7 -15.59 0.90 -56.38
C ASN A 7 -16.40 -0.17 -55.61
N LYS A 8 -15.86 -1.38 -55.52
CA LYS A 8 -16.50 -2.50 -54.82
C LYS A 8 -16.46 -2.25 -53.31
N GLY A 9 -17.64 -1.95 -52.76
CA GLY A 9 -18.00 -2.37 -51.41
C GLY A 9 -17.60 -1.44 -50.27
N HIS A 10 -18.28 -0.30 -50.14
CA HIS A 10 -18.74 0.06 -48.78
C HIS A 10 -19.78 -0.99 -48.41
N LYS A 11 -19.38 -2.07 -47.70
CA LYS A 11 -20.36 -2.84 -46.95
C LYS A 11 -20.96 -1.85 -45.96
N ASN A 12 -22.25 -1.54 -46.09
CA ASN A 12 -22.99 -0.85 -45.05
C ASN A 12 -22.78 -1.69 -43.78
N VAL A 13 -21.96 -1.18 -42.87
CA VAL A 13 -21.80 -1.77 -41.55
C VAL A 13 -23.19 -1.64 -40.94
N ASP A 14 -23.82 -2.78 -40.66
CA ASP A 14 -25.13 -2.84 -40.03
C ASP A 14 -25.06 -2.14 -38.67
N THR A 15 -25.57 -0.90 -38.61
CA THR A 15 -25.54 0.00 -37.46
C THR A 15 -26.79 -0.17 -36.60
N SER A 16 -27.28 -1.39 -36.41
CA SER A 16 -28.32 -1.64 -35.40
C SER A 16 -27.84 -1.14 -34.03
N GLU A 17 -28.75 -0.54 -33.26
CA GLU A 17 -28.45 0.02 -31.94
C GLU A 17 -27.80 -1.00 -31.01
N GLU A 18 -28.18 -2.27 -31.11
CA GLU A 18 -27.58 -3.38 -30.36
C GLU A 18 -26.10 -3.59 -30.71
N LYS A 19 -25.72 -3.53 -31.99
CA LYS A 19 -24.32 -3.65 -32.41
C LYS A 19 -23.50 -2.43 -31.99
N LYS A 20 -24.09 -1.22 -32.02
CA LYS A 20 -23.45 0.00 -31.50
C LYS A 20 -23.19 -0.10 -30.00
N ALA A 21 -24.20 -0.53 -29.24
CA ALA A 21 -24.11 -0.70 -27.79
C ALA A 21 -23.05 -1.75 -27.42
N ALA A 22 -23.06 -2.90 -28.09
CA ALA A 22 -22.07 -3.96 -27.87
C ALA A 22 -20.65 -3.49 -28.18
N ALA A 23 -20.44 -2.79 -29.31
CA ALA A 23 -19.13 -2.24 -29.68
C ALA A 23 -18.63 -1.21 -28.65
N THR A 24 -19.51 -0.32 -28.22
CA THR A 24 -19.22 0.69 -27.19
C THR A 24 -18.85 0.03 -25.86
N ALA A 25 -19.58 -1.01 -25.46
CA ALA A 25 -19.34 -1.73 -24.21
C ALA A 25 -17.98 -2.46 -24.21
N ARG A 26 -17.59 -3.08 -25.32
CA ARG A 26 -16.24 -3.69 -25.44
C ARG A 26 -15.13 -2.65 -25.30
N LEU A 27 -15.30 -1.49 -25.94
CA LEU A 27 -14.34 -0.39 -25.88
C LEU A 27 -14.25 0.19 -24.47
N GLU A 28 -15.39 0.38 -23.80
CA GLU A 28 -15.47 0.83 -22.42
C GLU A 28 -14.74 -0.11 -21.46
N LYS A 29 -15.00 -1.42 -21.58
CA LYS A 29 -14.32 -2.46 -20.79
C LYS A 29 -12.81 -2.44 -21.03
N ARG A 30 -12.36 -2.31 -22.28
CA ARG A 30 -10.94 -2.26 -22.63
C ARG A 30 -10.25 -0.99 -22.09
N VAL A 31 -10.91 0.17 -22.19
CA VAL A 31 -10.41 1.43 -21.62
C VAL A 31 -10.30 1.34 -20.10
N TYR A 32 -11.30 0.76 -19.44
CA TYR A 32 -11.30 0.55 -18.00
C TYR A 32 -10.14 -0.36 -17.56
N LEU A 33 -9.86 -1.45 -18.29
CA LEU A 33 -8.71 -2.31 -18.01
C LEU A 33 -7.39 -1.54 -18.10
N LEU A 34 -7.22 -0.72 -19.15
CA LEU A 34 -6.01 0.09 -19.30
C LEU A 34 -5.86 1.07 -18.14
N GLU A 35 -6.95 1.75 -17.75
CA GLU A 35 -6.98 2.69 -16.63
C GLU A 35 -6.58 2.01 -15.32
N GLN A 36 -7.16 0.86 -14.99
CA GLN A 36 -6.81 0.09 -13.79
C GLN A 36 -5.32 -0.29 -13.76
N ILE A 37 -4.76 -0.71 -14.90
CA ILE A 37 -3.34 -1.07 -14.98
C ILE A 37 -2.47 0.17 -14.81
N VAL A 38 -2.80 1.29 -15.46
CA VAL A 38 -2.04 2.54 -15.31
C VAL A 38 -2.09 3.04 -13.87
N ASP A 39 -3.27 3.09 -13.25
CA ASP A 39 -3.44 3.54 -11.88
C ASP A 39 -2.66 2.64 -10.90
N SER A 40 -2.76 1.32 -11.05
CA SER A 40 -2.00 0.37 -10.22
C SER A 40 -0.49 0.53 -10.38
N ARG A 41 0.00 0.67 -11.62
CA ARG A 41 1.45 0.83 -11.87
C ARG A 41 1.98 2.18 -11.41
N GLU A 42 1.19 3.25 -11.50
CA GLU A 42 1.57 4.55 -10.94
C GLU A 42 1.69 4.49 -9.42
N VAL A 43 0.75 3.82 -8.73
CA VAL A 43 0.79 3.66 -7.27
C VAL A 43 1.94 2.76 -6.81
N SER A 44 2.22 1.68 -7.56
CA SER A 44 3.26 0.71 -7.21
C SER A 44 4.62 1.01 -7.83
N PHE A 45 4.78 2.16 -8.51
CA PHE A 45 6.02 2.55 -9.19
C PHE A 45 6.57 1.51 -10.18
N VAL A 46 5.66 0.80 -10.85
CA VAL A 46 6.03 -0.23 -11.84
C VAL A 46 6.18 0.40 -13.23
N SER A 47 7.14 -0.10 -14.01
CA SER A 47 7.40 0.38 -15.38
C SER A 47 6.14 0.35 -16.28
N MET A 48 6.00 1.37 -17.12
CA MET A 48 4.93 1.50 -18.13
C MET A 48 5.33 0.99 -19.51
N GLU A 49 6.52 0.39 -19.66
CA GLU A 49 7.17 0.11 -20.95
C GLU A 49 6.36 -0.74 -21.94
N ASN A 50 5.50 -1.64 -21.44
CA ASN A 50 4.70 -2.56 -22.23
C ASN A 50 3.22 -2.15 -22.38
N LEU A 51 2.89 -0.91 -22.01
CA LEU A 51 1.53 -0.38 -22.17
C LEU A 51 1.39 0.44 -23.45
N PRO A 52 0.19 0.48 -24.05
CA PRO A 52 -0.04 1.18 -25.30
C PRO A 52 0.09 2.70 -25.11
N LYS A 53 0.93 3.33 -25.92
CA LYS A 53 1.18 4.79 -25.96
C LYS A 53 0.39 5.49 -27.05
N LYS A 54 -0.28 4.74 -27.92
CA LYS A 54 -1.11 5.23 -29.02
C LYS A 54 -2.19 4.23 -29.38
N LEU A 55 -3.20 4.71 -30.12
CA LEU A 55 -4.36 3.91 -30.51
C LEU A 55 -3.99 2.61 -31.24
N THR A 56 -2.96 2.61 -32.08
CA THR A 56 -2.57 1.40 -32.85
C THR A 56 -2.07 0.28 -31.95
N GLU A 57 -1.46 0.61 -30.81
CA GLU A 57 -1.01 -0.36 -29.81
C GLU A 57 -2.17 -0.74 -28.89
N PHE A 58 -3.05 0.21 -28.58
CA PHE A 58 -4.20 -0.05 -27.72
C PHE A 58 -5.14 -1.12 -28.30
N VAL A 59 -5.37 -1.09 -29.61
CA VAL A 59 -6.22 -2.09 -30.31
C VAL A 59 -5.56 -3.46 -30.45
N THR A 60 -4.26 -3.59 -30.21
CA THR A 60 -3.58 -4.90 -30.14
C THR A 60 -3.70 -5.50 -28.75
N ASP A 61 -3.72 -6.83 -28.65
CA ASP A 61 -3.89 -7.55 -27.39
C ASP A 61 -2.56 -7.80 -26.65
N ASP A 62 -1.43 -7.36 -27.20
CA ASP A 62 -0.08 -7.66 -26.68
C ASP A 62 0.17 -7.14 -25.25
N TRP A 63 -0.57 -6.12 -24.83
CA TRP A 63 -0.46 -5.52 -23.49
C TRP A 63 -1.46 -6.09 -22.48
N LEU A 64 -2.41 -6.93 -22.92
CA LEU A 64 -3.39 -7.56 -22.04
C LEU A 64 -2.77 -8.75 -21.31
N ALA A 65 -3.16 -8.93 -20.05
CA ALA A 65 -2.78 -10.11 -19.28
C ALA A 65 -3.46 -11.37 -19.84
N ASN A 66 -2.83 -12.53 -19.64
CA ASN A 66 -3.29 -13.81 -20.21
C ASN A 66 -4.62 -14.32 -19.64
N ASP A 67 -5.02 -13.82 -18.48
CA ASP A 67 -6.26 -14.14 -17.77
C ASP A 67 -7.46 -13.30 -18.25
N VAL A 68 -7.25 -12.31 -19.12
CA VAL A 68 -8.33 -11.50 -19.71
C VAL A 68 -8.97 -12.25 -20.88
N ASP A 69 -10.30 -12.39 -20.85
CA ASP A 69 -11.08 -12.86 -22.00
C ASP A 69 -10.99 -11.85 -23.15
N ARG A 70 -10.11 -12.15 -24.12
CA ARG A 70 -9.79 -11.29 -25.27
C ARG A 70 -11.00 -11.05 -26.17
N GLU A 71 -11.88 -12.03 -26.33
CA GLU A 71 -13.06 -11.87 -27.20
C GLU A 71 -14.01 -10.80 -26.64
N SER A 72 -14.14 -10.73 -25.31
CA SER A 72 -15.00 -9.74 -24.65
C SER A 72 -14.49 -8.29 -24.73
N VAL A 73 -13.21 -8.08 -25.08
CA VAL A 73 -12.58 -6.75 -25.14
C VAL A 73 -11.92 -6.46 -26.49
N ALA A 74 -12.08 -7.36 -27.46
CA ALA A 74 -11.54 -7.19 -28.80
C ALA A 74 -12.18 -5.98 -29.48
N VAL A 75 -11.33 -5.04 -29.92
CA VAL A 75 -11.75 -3.83 -30.62
C VAL A 75 -10.84 -3.58 -31.81
N SER A 76 -11.41 -3.05 -32.89
CA SER A 76 -10.65 -2.66 -34.07
C SER A 76 -10.53 -1.13 -34.16
N ARG A 77 -9.61 -0.64 -34.99
CA ARG A 77 -9.54 0.80 -35.33
C ARG A 77 -10.85 1.29 -35.94
N ALA A 78 -11.49 0.49 -36.78
CA ALA A 78 -12.77 0.84 -37.38
C ALA A 78 -13.86 1.03 -36.33
N THR A 79 -13.87 0.20 -35.28
CA THR A 79 -14.77 0.33 -34.14
C THR A 79 -14.55 1.63 -33.38
N TYR A 80 -13.29 2.00 -33.13
CA TYR A 80 -12.96 3.25 -32.44
C TYR A 80 -13.37 4.50 -33.24
N TYR A 81 -13.09 4.53 -34.55
CA TYR A 81 -13.36 5.70 -35.39
C TYR A 81 -14.84 5.93 -35.73
N GLN A 82 -15.74 5.08 -35.25
CA GLN A 82 -17.17 5.39 -35.26
C GLN A 82 -17.43 6.64 -34.42
N THR A 83 -18.21 7.60 -34.94
CA THR A 83 -18.39 8.94 -34.36
C THR A 83 -18.70 8.91 -32.86
N TRP A 84 -19.68 8.10 -32.44
CA TRP A 84 -20.11 8.00 -31.04
C TRP A 84 -19.02 7.43 -30.11
N ASN A 85 -18.19 6.51 -30.59
CA ASN A 85 -17.10 5.94 -29.81
C ASN A 85 -15.94 6.95 -29.68
N LYS A 86 -15.59 7.60 -30.79
CA LYS A 86 -14.53 8.60 -30.81
C LYS A 86 -14.86 9.74 -29.85
N GLU A 87 -16.05 10.32 -29.96
CA GLU A 87 -16.51 11.41 -29.09
C GLU A 87 -16.51 11.00 -27.59
N LYS A 88 -16.91 9.77 -27.29
CA LYS A 88 -16.98 9.27 -25.90
C LYS A 88 -15.59 9.03 -25.29
N PHE A 89 -14.65 8.43 -26.04
CA PHE A 89 -13.42 7.88 -25.47
C PHE A 89 -12.13 8.63 -25.82
N GLU A 90 -12.11 9.48 -26.85
CA GLU A 90 -10.88 10.10 -27.36
C GLU A 90 -10.12 10.87 -26.28
N ARG A 91 -10.80 11.75 -25.52
CA ARG A 91 -10.18 12.50 -24.43
C ARG A 91 -9.59 11.59 -23.35
N LYS A 92 -10.33 10.55 -22.95
CA LYS A 92 -9.91 9.63 -21.89
C LYS A 92 -8.69 8.80 -22.32
N LEU A 93 -8.71 8.27 -23.53
CA LEU A 93 -7.59 7.51 -24.10
C LEU A 93 -6.35 8.38 -24.30
N ASN A 94 -6.50 9.60 -24.81
CA ASN A 94 -5.36 10.52 -24.96
C ASN A 94 -4.73 10.85 -23.61
N ASN A 95 -5.54 11.07 -22.56
CA ASN A 95 -5.02 11.28 -21.21
C ASN A 95 -4.25 10.05 -20.70
N LEU A 96 -4.76 8.84 -20.90
CA LEU A 96 -4.06 7.61 -20.52
C LEU A 96 -2.73 7.45 -21.29
N PHE A 97 -2.74 7.71 -22.59
CA PHE A 97 -1.51 7.66 -23.40
C PHE A 97 -0.46 8.67 -22.94
N GLU A 98 -0.86 9.87 -22.57
CA GLU A 98 0.07 10.87 -22.04
C GLU A 98 0.63 10.46 -20.68
N ARG A 99 -0.18 9.88 -19.79
CA ARG A 99 0.30 9.30 -18.53
C ARG A 99 1.32 8.17 -18.74
N ILE A 100 1.09 7.31 -19.72
CA ILE A 100 2.00 6.20 -20.06
C ILE A 100 3.31 6.70 -20.69
N LYS A 101 3.26 7.73 -21.55
CA LYS A 101 4.47 8.33 -22.16
C LYS A 101 5.30 9.12 -21.17
N ASN A 102 4.61 9.85 -20.30
CA ASN A 102 5.20 10.75 -19.31
C ASN A 102 4.79 10.27 -17.91
N PRO A 103 5.20 9.06 -17.49
CA PRO A 103 4.91 8.59 -16.15
C PRO A 103 5.48 9.60 -15.16
N LYS A 104 4.70 9.93 -14.12
CA LYS A 104 5.12 10.89 -13.10
C LYS A 104 6.49 10.46 -12.57
N LYS A 105 7.52 11.27 -12.82
CA LYS A 105 8.85 11.08 -12.24
C LYS A 105 8.77 11.45 -10.77
N LEU A 106 8.45 10.47 -9.94
CA LEU A 106 8.41 10.60 -8.48
C LEU A 106 9.73 10.16 -7.84
N GLY A 107 10.79 9.90 -8.63
CA GLY A 107 12.08 9.42 -8.12
C GLY A 107 12.61 10.26 -6.94
N ALA A 108 12.55 11.59 -7.04
CA ALA A 108 12.97 12.47 -5.95
C ALA A 108 12.09 12.36 -4.69
N GLU A 109 10.80 12.07 -4.82
CA GLU A 109 9.89 11.87 -3.69
C GLU A 109 10.09 10.50 -3.05
N VAL A 110 10.37 9.47 -3.87
CA VAL A 110 10.75 8.13 -3.39
C VAL A 110 12.08 8.18 -2.66
N ASP A 111 13.09 8.86 -3.20
CA ASP A 111 14.39 9.03 -2.55
C ASP A 111 14.23 9.77 -1.20
N GLN A 112 13.46 10.85 -1.17
CA GLN A 112 13.16 11.58 0.08
C GLN A 112 12.43 10.73 1.11
N LEU A 113 11.46 9.91 0.69
CA LEU A 113 10.75 9.00 1.59
C LEU A 113 11.66 7.89 2.10
N GLN A 114 12.55 7.37 1.26
CA GLN A 114 13.53 6.36 1.65
C GLN A 114 14.54 6.93 2.66
N ASP A 115 15.07 8.13 2.42
CA ASP A 115 15.93 8.84 3.37
C ASP A 115 15.23 9.01 4.73
N LYS A 116 13.93 9.33 4.72
CA LYS A 116 13.14 9.48 5.95
C LYS A 116 12.94 8.15 6.67
N VAL A 117 12.75 7.05 5.95
CA VAL A 117 12.68 5.71 6.51
C VAL A 117 14.00 5.36 7.21
N ASP A 118 15.13 5.60 6.55
CA ASP A 118 16.45 5.30 7.09
C ASP A 118 16.75 6.14 8.36
N GLU A 119 16.36 7.41 8.37
CA GLU A 119 16.44 8.28 9.55
C GLU A 119 15.60 7.71 10.72
N LEU A 120 14.36 7.32 10.45
CA LEU A 120 13.45 6.76 11.45
C LEU A 120 13.95 5.42 11.99
N GLU A 121 14.57 4.58 11.17
CA GLU A 121 15.19 3.33 11.62
C GLU A 121 16.35 3.57 12.58
N LEU A 122 17.19 4.58 12.30
CA LEU A 122 18.27 4.97 13.20
C LEU A 122 17.73 5.48 14.54
N VAL A 123 16.73 6.36 14.50
CA VAL A 123 16.06 6.88 15.71
C VAL A 123 15.46 5.72 16.52
N LYS A 124 14.79 4.77 15.87
CA LYS A 124 14.23 3.58 16.54
C LYS A 124 15.31 2.76 17.23
N LYS A 125 16.45 2.49 16.58
CA LYS A 125 17.56 1.75 17.17
C LYS A 125 18.10 2.46 18.41
N ASN A 126 18.30 3.78 18.33
CA ASN A 126 18.78 4.59 19.45
C ASN A 126 17.80 4.57 20.63
N LEU A 127 16.49 4.68 20.36
CA LEU A 127 15.45 4.61 21.38
C LEU A 127 15.40 3.22 22.04
N MET A 128 15.53 2.14 21.28
CA MET A 128 15.59 0.79 21.82
C MET A 128 16.82 0.61 22.73
N GLU A 129 17.98 1.13 22.35
CA GLU A 129 19.18 1.07 23.18
C GLU A 129 19.02 1.88 24.47
N ALA A 130 18.47 3.10 24.37
CA ALA A 130 18.19 3.92 25.54
C ALA A 130 17.20 3.24 26.49
N ASN A 131 16.17 2.60 25.96
CA ASN A 131 15.18 1.87 26.77
C ASN A 131 15.82 0.67 27.48
N LEU A 132 16.68 -0.09 26.80
CA LEU A 132 17.42 -1.19 27.41
C LEU A 132 18.30 -0.71 28.58
N ARG A 133 18.97 0.44 28.44
CA ARG A 133 19.76 1.03 29.53
C ARG A 133 18.89 1.42 30.73
N LEU A 134 17.71 2.00 30.49
CA LEU A 134 16.76 2.34 31.54
C LEU A 134 16.25 1.10 32.27
N GLU A 135 15.92 0.03 31.54
CA GLU A 135 15.50 -1.25 32.13
C GLU A 135 16.58 -1.84 33.05
N GLN A 136 17.86 -1.77 32.65
CA GLN A 136 18.98 -2.21 33.47
C GLN A 136 19.13 -1.38 34.75
N LEU A 137 19.02 -0.05 34.67
CA LEU A 137 19.07 0.82 35.83
C LEU A 137 17.91 0.54 36.79
N LEU A 138 16.70 0.39 36.25
CA LEU A 138 15.53 0.04 37.04
C LEU A 138 15.70 -1.32 37.74
N ALA A 139 16.24 -2.33 37.05
CA ALA A 139 16.50 -3.64 37.63
C ALA A 139 17.50 -3.56 38.81
N CYS A 140 18.56 -2.76 38.65
CA CYS A 140 19.54 -2.50 39.70
C CYS A 140 18.89 -1.85 40.93
N GLU A 141 18.06 -0.83 40.72
CA GLU A 141 17.39 -0.10 41.80
C GLU A 141 16.36 -0.96 42.53
N VAL A 142 15.55 -1.73 41.79
CA VAL A 142 14.63 -2.72 42.36
C VAL A 142 15.37 -3.77 43.18
N SER A 143 16.52 -4.25 42.71
CA SER A 143 17.37 -5.19 43.45
C SER A 143 17.87 -4.59 44.76
N LEU A 144 18.33 -3.33 44.74
CA LEU A 144 18.77 -2.61 45.93
C LEU A 144 17.64 -2.43 46.95
N LEU A 145 16.45 -2.01 46.49
CA LEU A 145 15.28 -1.83 47.34
C LEU A 145 14.85 -3.16 47.99
N LYS A 146 14.84 -4.26 47.24
CA LYS A 146 14.56 -5.60 47.79
C LYS A 146 15.55 -6.01 48.88
N LYS A 147 16.84 -5.71 48.70
CA LYS A 147 17.87 -5.98 49.73
C LYS A 147 17.62 -5.15 51.00
N LYS A 148 17.33 -3.85 50.84
CA LYS A 148 17.02 -2.94 51.96
C LYS A 148 15.77 -3.39 52.73
N LEU A 149 14.71 -3.80 52.01
CA LEU A 149 13.48 -4.31 52.61
C LEU A 149 13.75 -5.55 53.45
N LYS A 150 14.43 -6.57 52.90
CA LYS A 150 14.78 -7.79 53.64
C LYS A 150 15.61 -7.51 54.90
N ALA A 151 16.56 -6.57 54.81
CA ALA A 151 17.37 -6.17 55.97
C ALA A 151 16.50 -5.50 57.06
N SER A 152 15.57 -4.62 56.65
CA SER A 152 14.61 -3.98 57.56
C SER A 152 13.68 -4.99 58.23
N GLU A 153 13.11 -5.93 57.48
CA GLU A 153 12.27 -7.01 58.00
C GLU A 153 13.02 -7.88 59.02
N ALA A 154 14.28 -8.24 58.72
CA ALA A 154 15.11 -9.01 59.64
C ALA A 154 15.44 -8.24 60.92
N ALA A 155 15.71 -6.94 60.82
CA ALA A 155 15.93 -6.08 61.99
C ALA A 155 14.68 -5.96 62.86
N ASN A 156 13.51 -5.74 62.25
CA ASN A 156 12.22 -5.72 62.94
C ASN A 156 11.93 -7.04 63.65
N ARG A 157 12.17 -8.18 62.99
CA ARG A 157 12.01 -9.49 63.62
C ARG A 157 12.91 -9.65 64.84
N ARG A 158 14.17 -9.25 64.76
CA ARG A 158 15.11 -9.28 65.91
C ARG A 158 14.63 -8.40 67.05
N LEU A 159 14.15 -7.19 66.76
CA LEU A 159 13.60 -6.28 67.77
C LEU A 159 12.36 -6.89 68.43
N GLN A 160 11.46 -7.51 67.67
CA GLN A 160 10.29 -8.19 68.21
C GLN A 160 10.68 -9.36 69.13
N GLU A 161 11.66 -10.18 68.72
CA GLU A 161 12.19 -11.26 69.54
C GLU A 161 12.81 -10.74 70.85
N GLN A 162 13.50 -9.60 70.81
CA GLN A 162 14.04 -8.95 72.02
C GLN A 162 12.93 -8.39 72.93
N LEU A 163 11.89 -7.79 72.37
CA LEU A 163 10.74 -7.28 73.13
C LEU A 163 10.02 -8.42 73.84
N ASN A 164 9.74 -9.52 73.14
CA ASN A 164 9.09 -10.68 73.73
C ASN A 164 9.93 -11.27 74.88
N LYS A 165 11.24 -11.42 74.68
CA LYS A 165 12.16 -11.88 75.75
C LYS A 165 12.17 -10.97 76.98
N LYS A 166 12.01 -9.66 76.81
CA LYS A 166 11.94 -8.71 77.94
C LYS A 166 10.57 -8.73 78.62
N ALA A 167 9.49 -9.00 77.88
CA ALA A 167 8.14 -9.11 78.43
C ALA A 167 7.98 -10.35 79.34
N ASP A 168 8.65 -11.46 79.03
CA ASP A 168 8.60 -12.70 79.84
C ASP A 168 9.33 -12.57 81.20
N VAL A 169 10.14 -11.53 81.41
CA VAL A 169 11.03 -11.37 82.59
C VAL A 169 10.42 -10.47 83.67
N ILE A 170 9.17 -10.01 83.54
CA ILE A 170 8.51 -9.18 84.57
C ILE A 170 7.46 -10.01 85.33
N PRO A 171 7.83 -10.69 86.43
CA PRO A 171 6.83 -11.16 87.39
C PRO A 171 6.24 -9.93 88.09
N PHE A 172 4.96 -9.66 87.85
CA PHE A 172 4.19 -8.75 88.68
C PHE A 172 4.02 -9.37 90.06
N ASN A 173 4.95 -9.09 90.98
CA ASN A 173 4.66 -9.29 92.40
C ASN A 173 3.59 -8.26 92.79
N LYS A 174 2.37 -8.75 93.02
CA LYS A 174 1.32 -7.96 93.66
C LYS A 174 1.80 -7.58 95.07
N PRO A 175 1.79 -6.29 95.43
CA PRO A 175 2.09 -5.91 96.81
C PRO A 175 1.00 -6.47 97.73
N SER A 176 1.43 -7.08 98.83
CA SER A 176 0.59 -7.63 99.90
C SER A 176 -0.09 -6.53 100.71
#